data_AF-A0A3M4LZV0-F1
#
_entry.id   AF-A0A3M4LZV0-F1
#
_cell.length_a   1.000
_cell.length_b   1.000
_cell.length_c   1.000
_cell.angle_alpha   90.00
_cell.angle_beta   90.00
_cell.angle_gamma   90.00
#
_symmetry.space_group_name_H-M   'P 1'
#
loop_
_entity.id
_entity.type
_entity.pdbx_description
1 polymer ?
#
loop_
_entity_poly.entity_id
_entity_poly.type
_entity_poly.pdbx_seq_one_letter_code
_entity_poly.pdbx_strand_id
1 'polypeptide(L)'
;MQLRQCHQDPFHSGQASEPGRVQRVSPVLHRQAEDSGRWRPRRQVQVAFRCVRRNQSQVILAVLGWLMSYSRLLEKAPLAGAFFMGAIWLPAAQAFCPAPQGLPVAQVQRVVDGDTLRLTDGRNVRMIGLNTPETGKNGQSAEPFAVAAQRRLQALVDASGGQVSLRLGQQAQDHYGRTLANVYARNGANLEAQMLGEGLGYLVAVAPNVALVDCQKDAELKARKAGLGVWRNSPVQPAGQIDKGGFALISAQVRDVQRNRGGIWIELQGSLVLRIAPELLAQFDSAQLESLQGRQIEARGWVVDRSRRGGLESGQARWMMPITHPAMLSLPSR
;
A
#
# COMPACT_ATOMS: atom_id res chain seq x y z
N MET A 1 -55.92 32.63 2.95
CA MET A 1 -55.93 33.65 4.03
C MET A 1 -57.35 33.73 4.53
N GLN A 2 -57.58 33.64 5.85
CA GLN A 2 -58.88 33.37 6.52
C GLN A 2 -59.47 31.97 6.16
N LEU A 3 -60.10 31.13 7.02
CA LEU A 3 -60.33 30.96 8.47
C LEU A 3 -61.82 30.80 8.84
N ARG A 4 -62.06 30.03 9.93
CA ARG A 4 -63.35 29.60 10.55
C ARG A 4 -63.89 28.29 9.94
N GLN A 5 -64.43 27.33 10.72
CA GLN A 5 -64.84 27.23 12.14
C GLN A 5 -64.64 25.73 12.56
N CYS A 6 -64.14 25.29 13.73
CA CYS A 6 -64.60 25.45 15.13
C CYS A 6 -66.13 25.20 15.30
N HIS A 7 -66.64 24.24 16.09
CA HIS A 7 -66.09 23.26 17.06
C HIS A 7 -67.16 22.10 17.18
N GLN A 8 -67.27 21.13 18.12
CA GLN A 8 -66.65 20.79 19.43
C GLN A 8 -66.96 19.31 19.79
N ASP A 9 -66.17 18.67 20.67
CA ASP A 9 -66.49 17.37 21.30
C ASP A 9 -67.43 17.52 22.53
N PRO A 10 -67.88 16.42 23.15
CA PRO A 10 -67.28 16.08 24.45
C PRO A 10 -67.03 14.59 24.77
N PHE A 11 -66.04 14.37 25.65
CA PHE A 11 -65.83 13.32 26.68
C PHE A 11 -66.89 12.20 26.85
N HIS A 12 -66.56 10.94 27.20
CA HIS A 12 -65.38 10.27 27.81
C HIS A 12 -65.49 8.74 27.52
N SER A 13 -64.62 7.78 27.86
CA SER A 13 -63.32 7.60 28.56
C SER A 13 -62.72 6.23 28.06
N GLY A 14 -61.56 5.68 28.45
CA GLY A 14 -60.45 6.12 29.31
C GLY A 14 -59.98 5.04 30.32
N GLN A 15 -58.91 4.30 30.01
CA GLN A 15 -58.01 3.61 30.96
C GLN A 15 -56.71 3.13 30.25
N ALA A 16 -55.67 2.77 31.00
CA ALA A 16 -54.31 2.59 30.48
C ALA A 16 -53.54 1.42 31.13
N SER A 17 -52.40 1.07 30.51
CA SER A 17 -51.22 0.37 31.07
C SER A 17 -51.39 -0.95 31.82
N GLU A 18 -50.72 -2.00 31.34
CA GLU A 18 -49.49 -2.51 32.00
C GLU A 18 -48.60 -3.33 31.04
N PRO A 19 -47.30 -3.53 31.35
CA PRO A 19 -46.34 -4.17 30.44
C PRO A 19 -45.90 -5.59 30.86
N GLY A 20 -45.25 -6.30 29.93
CA GLY A 20 -44.22 -7.29 30.28
C GLY A 20 -44.52 -8.76 29.93
N ARG A 21 -43.70 -9.32 29.03
CA ARG A 21 -43.48 -10.78 28.95
C ARG A 21 -42.06 -11.10 28.46
N VAL A 22 -41.13 -11.15 29.40
CA VAL A 22 -39.81 -11.78 29.17
C VAL A 22 -40.02 -13.27 28.93
N GLN A 23 -39.49 -13.80 27.82
CA GLN A 23 -39.49 -15.25 27.58
C GLN A 23 -38.49 -15.93 28.50
N ARG A 24 -38.95 -16.94 29.25
CA ARG A 24 -38.08 -17.76 30.12
C ARG A 24 -37.51 -18.91 29.29
N VAL A 25 -36.21 -19.14 29.41
CA VAL A 25 -35.57 -20.39 28.97
C VAL A 25 -35.44 -21.30 30.19
N SER A 26 -35.86 -22.57 30.08
CA SER A 26 -35.83 -23.51 31.19
C SER A 26 -34.41 -24.08 31.43
N PRO A 27 -33.94 -24.18 32.69
CA PRO A 27 -32.67 -24.82 33.05
C PRO A 27 -32.84 -26.31 33.43
N VAL A 28 -31.74 -26.92 33.91
CA VAL A 28 -31.63 -28.24 34.62
C VAL A 28 -31.65 -29.49 33.73
N LEU A 29 -30.83 -30.54 33.93
CA LEU A 29 -29.44 -30.70 34.44
C LEU A 29 -28.99 -32.18 34.21
N HIS A 30 -27.77 -32.54 34.67
CA HIS A 30 -27.32 -33.94 34.96
C HIS A 30 -27.03 -34.88 33.76
N ARG A 31 -26.07 -35.83 33.82
CA ARG A 31 -24.87 -36.00 34.69
C ARG A 31 -23.85 -36.97 34.04
N GLN A 32 -22.60 -36.90 34.50
CA GLN A 32 -21.54 -37.93 34.54
C GLN A 32 -21.68 -39.21 33.70
N ALA A 33 -20.62 -39.49 32.93
CA ALA A 33 -20.08 -40.84 32.73
C ALA A 33 -18.55 -40.77 32.54
N GLU A 34 -17.80 -40.74 33.64
CA GLU A 34 -16.41 -41.19 33.65
C GLU A 34 -16.42 -42.70 33.92
N ASP A 35 -15.80 -43.51 33.07
CA ASP A 35 -15.23 -44.79 33.50
C ASP A 35 -14.06 -45.21 32.60
N SER A 36 -13.43 -46.32 32.96
CA SER A 36 -12.05 -46.69 32.75
C SER A 36 -11.85 -47.65 31.56
N GLY A 37 -10.65 -47.61 30.96
CA GLY A 37 -10.35 -48.38 29.74
C GLY A 37 -8.86 -48.56 29.43
N ARG A 38 -8.00 -48.61 30.45
CA ARG A 38 -6.53 -48.74 30.27
C ARG A 38 -6.12 -50.20 30.08
N TRP A 39 -5.73 -50.62 28.87
CA TRP A 39 -4.59 -51.53 28.60
C TRP A 39 -4.42 -51.90 27.10
N ARG A 40 -3.31 -51.49 26.45
CA ARG A 40 -2.57 -52.27 25.41
C ARG A 40 -1.16 -51.68 25.19
N PRO A 41 -0.06 -52.45 25.32
CA PRO A 41 1.30 -51.99 25.03
C PRO A 41 1.96 -52.74 23.85
N ARG A 42 2.59 -51.98 22.92
CA ARG A 42 3.75 -52.32 22.03
C ARG A 42 3.91 -51.16 21.02
N ARG A 43 5.00 -50.38 21.04
CA ARG A 43 6.36 -50.60 20.48
C ARG A 43 6.49 -49.91 19.12
N GLN A 44 7.63 -49.24 18.88
CA GLN A 44 7.97 -48.41 17.70
C GLN A 44 7.02 -47.19 17.59
N VAL A 45 7.50 -45.95 17.73
CA VAL A 45 8.50 -45.30 16.87
C VAL A 45 9.78 -44.83 17.61
N GLN A 46 10.85 -44.68 16.83
CA GLN A 46 12.17 -44.05 17.05
C GLN A 46 12.30 -43.13 18.29
N VAL A 47 13.23 -43.36 19.22
CA VAL A 47 14.71 -43.16 19.17
C VAL A 47 15.14 -41.69 19.36
N ALA A 48 16.24 -41.49 20.12
CA ALA A 48 17.01 -40.24 20.27
C ALA A 48 16.46 -39.08 21.15
N PHE A 49 15.96 -39.37 22.36
CA PHE A 49 16.04 -38.40 23.48
C PHE A 49 16.52 -39.06 24.78
N ARG A 50 17.35 -38.33 25.55
CA ARG A 50 18.04 -38.70 26.81
C ARG A 50 19.13 -39.78 26.73
N CYS A 51 20.35 -39.39 26.31
CA CYS A 51 21.58 -39.97 26.89
C CYS A 51 22.82 -39.04 26.85
N VAL A 52 22.68 -37.74 27.11
CA VAL A 52 23.82 -36.86 27.43
C VAL A 52 23.46 -35.97 28.63
N ARG A 53 23.78 -36.41 29.84
CA ARG A 53 23.65 -35.60 31.08
C ARG A 53 24.93 -35.67 31.92
N ARG A 54 26.10 -35.59 31.26
CA ARG A 54 27.42 -35.65 31.91
C ARG A 54 28.53 -35.03 31.04
N ASN A 55 28.62 -33.70 31.03
CA ASN A 55 29.86 -32.90 30.90
C ASN A 55 29.54 -31.40 30.85
N GLN A 56 29.51 -30.76 32.02
CA GLN A 56 29.32 -29.30 32.19
C GLN A 56 30.32 -28.76 33.23
N SER A 57 31.59 -29.16 33.13
CA SER A 57 32.63 -28.79 34.12
C SER A 57 34.10 -28.77 33.60
N GLN A 58 34.37 -28.65 32.30
CA GLN A 58 35.78 -28.50 31.82
C GLN A 58 36.04 -27.45 30.71
N VAL A 59 35.03 -26.90 30.02
CA VAL A 59 35.27 -25.89 28.96
C VAL A 59 35.58 -24.49 29.53
N ILE A 60 35.12 -24.20 30.76
CA ILE A 60 35.19 -22.85 31.37
C ILE A 60 36.63 -22.43 31.75
N LEU A 61 37.52 -23.38 32.04
CA LEU A 61 38.90 -23.07 32.46
C LEU A 61 39.87 -22.75 31.31
N ALA A 62 39.56 -23.14 30.07
CA ALA A 62 40.41 -22.85 28.91
C ALA A 62 40.28 -21.40 28.42
N VAL A 63 39.08 -20.81 28.50
CA VAL A 63 38.79 -19.46 27.99
C VAL A 63 39.41 -18.36 28.86
N LEU A 64 39.45 -18.57 30.18
CA LEU A 64 40.02 -17.60 31.14
C LEU A 64 41.55 -17.47 31.00
N GLY A 65 42.25 -18.55 30.62
CA GLY A 65 43.71 -18.52 30.40
C GLY A 65 44.13 -17.63 29.21
N TRP A 66 43.31 -17.56 28.15
CA TRP A 66 43.62 -16.76 26.97
C TRP A 66 43.36 -15.26 27.15
N LEU A 67 42.45 -14.88 28.05
CA LEU A 67 42.08 -13.48 28.30
C LEU A 67 43.11 -12.69 29.13
N MET A 68 44.00 -13.35 29.87
CA MET A 68 45.01 -12.67 30.70
C MET A 68 46.37 -12.44 30.00
N SER A 69 46.53 -12.87 28.75
CA SER A 69 47.78 -12.69 27.98
C SER A 69 47.82 -11.48 27.04
N TYR A 70 46.75 -10.68 26.97
CA TYR A 70 46.69 -9.48 26.12
C TYR A 70 46.72 -8.14 26.89
N SER A 71 46.81 -8.16 28.22
CA SER A 71 46.69 -6.98 29.09
C SER A 71 48.00 -6.22 29.35
N ARG A 72 49.00 -6.28 28.45
CA ARG A 72 50.31 -5.60 28.61
C ARG A 72 50.82 -4.85 27.35
N LEU A 73 49.94 -4.43 26.45
CA LEU A 73 50.28 -3.56 25.31
C LEU A 73 49.31 -2.36 25.18
N LEU A 74 49.00 -1.70 26.30
CA LEU A 74 48.24 -0.45 26.34
C LEU A 74 48.91 0.59 27.27
N GLU A 75 50.19 0.85 27.05
CA GLU A 75 50.78 2.09 27.55
C GLU A 75 50.46 3.23 26.55
N LYS A 76 49.71 4.24 27.00
CA LYS A 76 49.40 5.49 26.27
C LYS A 76 48.63 5.33 24.95
N ALA A 77 47.37 4.88 25.04
CA ALA A 77 46.40 5.12 23.96
C ALA A 77 46.08 6.63 23.85
N PRO A 78 46.28 7.29 22.70
CA PRO A 78 45.98 8.71 22.54
C PRO A 78 44.47 8.95 22.38
N LEU A 79 43.90 9.82 23.23
CA LEU A 79 42.47 10.15 23.25
C LEU A 79 41.91 10.68 21.92
N ALA A 80 42.78 11.15 21.01
CA ALA A 80 42.39 11.60 19.66
C ALA A 80 41.85 10.48 18.76
N GLY A 81 42.24 9.21 18.97
CA GLY A 81 41.86 8.11 18.08
C GLY A 81 40.37 7.77 18.06
N ALA A 82 39.68 7.98 19.18
CA ALA A 82 38.25 7.65 19.30
C ALA A 82 37.32 8.60 18.53
N PHE A 83 37.78 9.82 18.22
CA PHE A 83 36.92 10.86 17.65
C PHE A 83 36.64 10.68 16.14
N PHE A 84 37.54 10.02 15.41
CA PHE A 84 37.40 9.82 13.96
C PHE A 84 36.47 8.67 13.56
N MET A 85 36.29 7.66 14.41
CA MET A 85 35.43 6.50 14.12
C MET A 85 33.92 6.77 14.30
N GLY A 86 33.53 7.92 14.86
CA GLY A 86 32.12 8.31 15.00
C GLY A 86 31.50 9.00 13.78
N ALA A 87 32.33 9.57 12.89
CA ALA A 87 31.87 10.52 11.87
C ALA A 87 31.26 9.90 10.60
N ILE A 88 31.40 8.59 10.40
CA ILE A 88 31.10 7.91 9.11
C ILE A 88 29.74 7.17 9.12
N TRP A 89 29.11 6.99 10.28
CA TRP A 89 27.84 6.25 10.44
C TRP A 89 26.63 7.14 10.74
N LEU A 90 26.61 8.37 10.23
CA LEU A 90 25.36 9.07 9.96
C LEU A 90 24.79 8.51 8.65
N PRO A 91 23.70 7.71 8.65
CA PRO A 91 22.98 7.44 7.42
C PRO A 91 22.36 8.76 6.96
N ALA A 92 22.99 9.40 5.96
CA ALA A 92 22.41 10.55 5.29
C ALA A 92 21.02 10.13 4.80
N ALA A 93 19.97 10.69 5.42
CA ALA A 93 18.60 10.30 5.16
C ALA A 93 18.24 10.69 3.72
N GLN A 94 18.41 9.75 2.78
CA GLN A 94 18.29 10.01 1.36
C GLN A 94 16.83 10.30 1.02
N ALA A 95 16.49 11.59 1.03
CA ALA A 95 15.26 12.13 0.48
C ALA A 95 15.28 11.88 -1.03
N PHE A 96 14.74 10.72 -1.43
CA PHE A 96 14.70 10.22 -2.81
C PHE A 96 14.37 11.32 -3.82
N CYS A 97 13.31 12.08 -3.52
CA CYS A 97 12.89 13.25 -4.27
C CYS A 97 13.19 14.52 -3.45
N PRO A 98 14.26 15.27 -3.76
CA PRO A 98 14.55 16.53 -3.08
C PRO A 98 13.53 17.63 -3.43
N ALA A 99 13.36 18.60 -2.55
CA ALA A 99 12.47 19.74 -2.75
C ALA A 99 13.11 20.83 -3.63
N PRO A 100 12.41 21.32 -4.67
CA PRO A 100 12.70 22.62 -5.26
C PRO A 100 12.63 23.75 -4.21
N GLN A 101 13.42 24.80 -4.41
CA GLN A 101 13.34 26.01 -3.58
C GLN A 101 12.07 26.82 -3.89
N GLY A 102 11.60 27.62 -2.92
CA GLY A 102 10.51 28.58 -3.13
C GLY A 102 9.11 28.00 -3.32
N LEU A 103 8.87 26.71 -3.00
CA LEU A 103 7.54 26.11 -3.09
C LEU A 103 6.53 26.80 -2.15
N PRO A 104 5.28 27.04 -2.59
CA PRO A 104 4.23 27.61 -1.76
C PRO A 104 3.86 26.66 -0.60
N VAL A 105 3.79 27.22 0.61
CA VAL A 105 3.40 26.52 1.84
C VAL A 105 1.88 26.61 2.02
N ALA A 106 1.26 25.52 2.49
CA ALA A 106 -0.15 25.47 2.87
C ALA A 106 -0.34 24.77 4.23
N GLN A 107 -1.37 25.18 4.96
CA GLN A 107 -1.80 24.54 6.20
C GLN A 107 -2.77 23.40 5.89
N VAL A 108 -2.48 22.21 6.42
CA VAL A 108 -3.35 21.04 6.35
C VAL A 108 -4.43 21.16 7.43
N GLN A 109 -5.68 20.94 7.05
CA GLN A 109 -6.84 20.84 7.95
C GLN A 109 -6.99 19.41 8.49
N ARG A 110 -6.84 18.40 7.62
CA ARG A 110 -6.82 16.97 7.98
C ARG A 110 -6.29 16.10 6.84
N VAL A 111 -5.79 14.91 7.17
CA VAL A 111 -5.63 13.83 6.19
C VAL A 111 -7.00 13.20 5.88
N VAL A 112 -7.29 12.92 4.62
CA VAL A 112 -8.57 12.32 4.18
C VAL A 112 -8.45 10.81 4.08
N ASP A 113 -7.43 10.33 3.37
CA ASP A 113 -7.05 8.95 3.15
C ASP A 113 -5.51 8.88 2.99
N GLY A 114 -4.93 7.78 2.50
CA GLY A 114 -3.47 7.64 2.41
C GLY A 114 -2.78 8.51 1.35
N ASP A 115 -3.52 9.16 0.45
CA ASP A 115 -2.95 10.00 -0.62
C ASP A 115 -3.69 11.33 -0.89
N THR A 116 -4.73 11.64 -0.12
CA THR A 116 -5.49 12.90 -0.21
C THR A 116 -5.39 13.72 1.07
N LEU A 117 -4.94 14.97 0.95
CA LEU A 117 -4.95 15.98 2.02
C LEU A 117 -6.11 16.96 1.84
N ARG A 118 -6.67 17.43 2.95
CA ARG A 118 -7.60 18.58 3.00
C ARG A 118 -6.84 19.79 3.55
N LEU A 119 -6.83 20.91 2.82
CA LEU A 119 -6.21 22.16 3.25
C LEU A 119 -7.23 23.07 3.96
N THR A 120 -6.75 24.02 4.77
CA THR A 120 -7.62 25.00 5.45
C THR A 120 -8.28 25.98 4.50
N ASP A 121 -7.68 26.23 3.33
CA ASP A 121 -8.27 27.02 2.23
C ASP A 121 -9.40 26.29 1.46
N GLY A 122 -9.75 25.06 1.88
CA GLY A 122 -10.84 24.28 1.31
C GLY A 122 -10.46 23.43 0.10
N ARG A 123 -9.21 23.50 -0.40
CA ARG A 123 -8.74 22.58 -1.45
C ARG A 123 -8.58 21.16 -0.93
N ASN A 124 -8.89 20.19 -1.78
CA ASN A 124 -8.44 18.81 -1.65
C ASN A 124 -7.18 18.66 -2.50
N VAL A 125 -6.05 18.24 -1.93
CA VAL A 125 -4.83 17.92 -2.67
C VAL A 125 -4.73 16.41 -2.81
N ARG A 126 -4.70 15.91 -4.04
CA ARG A 126 -4.38 14.52 -4.35
C ARG A 126 -2.89 14.43 -4.70
N MET A 127 -2.16 13.64 -3.91
CA MET A 127 -0.71 13.50 -4.06
C MET A 127 -0.34 12.82 -5.38
N ILE A 128 0.64 13.38 -6.10
CA ILE A 128 1.10 12.90 -7.41
C ILE A 128 2.09 11.75 -7.22
N GLY A 129 1.88 10.65 -7.94
CA GLY A 129 2.80 9.51 -7.98
C GLY A 129 2.43 8.35 -7.04
N LEU A 130 1.55 8.57 -6.07
CA LEU A 130 1.16 7.57 -5.07
C LEU A 130 -0.30 7.13 -5.25
N ASN A 131 -0.56 5.83 -5.13
CA ASN A 131 -1.89 5.27 -4.92
C ASN A 131 -1.87 4.36 -3.69
N THR A 132 -2.55 4.77 -2.62
CA THR A 132 -2.70 4.01 -1.39
C THR A 132 -3.95 3.11 -1.41
N PRO A 133 -4.02 2.08 -0.55
CA PRO A 133 -5.24 1.32 -0.37
C PRO A 133 -6.36 2.19 0.22
N GLU A 134 -7.58 2.00 -0.28
CA GLU A 134 -8.74 2.83 0.06
C GLU A 134 -9.27 2.55 1.48
N THR A 135 -9.60 3.60 2.25
CA THR A 135 -10.05 3.47 3.66
C THR A 135 -11.47 2.92 3.82
N GLY A 136 -12.13 2.54 2.73
CA GLY A 136 -13.55 2.20 2.69
C GLY A 136 -14.43 3.46 2.75
N LYS A 137 -15.53 3.43 1.99
CA LYS A 137 -16.54 4.50 1.91
C LYS A 137 -17.93 3.85 1.93
N ASN A 138 -18.94 4.56 2.47
CA ASN A 138 -20.35 4.14 2.46
C ASN A 138 -20.63 2.69 2.95
N GLY A 139 -20.01 2.30 4.06
CA GLY A 139 -20.20 0.96 4.65
C GLY A 139 -19.28 -0.14 4.09
N GLN A 140 -18.45 0.16 3.10
CA GLN A 140 -17.39 -0.75 2.66
C GLN A 140 -16.27 -0.82 3.72
N SER A 141 -15.71 -2.02 3.92
CA SER A 141 -14.52 -2.21 4.77
C SER A 141 -13.29 -1.54 4.15
N ALA A 142 -12.36 -1.08 4.99
CA ALA A 142 -11.08 -0.56 4.56
C ALA A 142 -10.21 -1.65 3.92
N GLU A 143 -9.45 -1.30 2.88
CA GLU A 143 -8.48 -2.19 2.26
C GLU A 143 -7.27 -2.43 3.19
N PRO A 144 -6.56 -3.57 3.05
CA PRO A 144 -5.33 -3.83 3.81
C PRO A 144 -4.33 -2.67 3.72
N PHE A 145 -3.77 -2.27 4.86
CA PHE A 145 -2.88 -1.11 5.04
C PHE A 145 -3.49 0.29 4.85
N ALA A 146 -4.74 0.46 4.39
CA ALA A 146 -5.34 1.79 4.18
C ALA A 146 -5.27 2.70 5.43
N VAL A 147 -5.68 2.17 6.59
CA VAL A 147 -5.63 2.88 7.88
C VAL A 147 -4.19 3.14 8.34
N ALA A 148 -3.23 2.28 7.97
CA ALA A 148 -1.82 2.49 8.28
C ALA A 148 -1.22 3.63 7.42
N ALA A 149 -1.57 3.66 6.14
CA ALA A 149 -1.20 4.73 5.21
C ALA A 149 -1.74 6.10 5.68
N GLN A 150 -3.05 6.18 5.95
CA GLN A 150 -3.68 7.41 6.45
C GLN A 150 -3.03 7.91 7.75
N ARG A 151 -2.78 7.02 8.73
CA ARG A 151 -2.12 7.37 9.99
C ARG A 151 -0.66 7.81 9.80
N ARG A 152 0.09 7.19 8.89
CA ARG A 152 1.47 7.60 8.61
C ARG A 152 1.53 8.96 7.94
N LEU A 153 0.67 9.22 6.97
CA LEU A 153 0.57 10.53 6.33
C LEU A 153 0.18 11.62 7.34
N GLN A 154 -0.73 11.33 8.28
CA GLN A 154 -1.05 12.26 9.37
C GLN A 154 0.17 12.52 10.25
N ALA A 155 0.89 11.49 10.70
CA ALA A 155 2.11 11.67 11.49
C ALA A 155 3.23 12.43 10.74
N LEU A 156 3.33 12.31 9.41
CA LEU A 156 4.26 13.09 8.58
C LEU A 156 3.85 14.57 8.48
N VAL A 157 2.55 14.86 8.38
CA VAL A 157 2.00 16.22 8.42
C VAL A 157 2.19 16.85 9.81
N ASP A 158 1.94 16.10 10.88
CA ASP A 158 2.08 16.54 12.27
C ASP A 158 3.55 16.88 12.59
N ALA A 159 4.49 16.02 12.19
CA ALA A 159 5.93 16.26 12.30
C ALA A 159 6.43 17.47 11.48
N SER A 160 5.65 17.93 10.50
CA SER A 160 5.90 19.15 9.72
C SER A 160 5.28 20.41 10.37
N GLY A 161 4.59 20.26 11.50
CA GLY A 161 3.83 21.31 12.17
C GLY A 161 2.49 21.62 11.51
N GLY A 162 1.86 20.62 10.89
CA GLY A 162 0.59 20.77 10.16
C GLY A 162 0.71 21.51 8.82
N GLN A 163 1.92 21.87 8.39
CA GLN A 163 2.18 22.65 7.18
C GLN A 163 2.99 21.85 6.17
N VAL A 164 2.67 21.99 4.89
CA VAL A 164 3.36 21.31 3.79
C VAL A 164 3.64 22.26 2.63
N SER A 165 4.73 22.02 1.91
CA SER A 165 5.05 22.73 0.66
C SER A 165 4.53 21.95 -0.54
N LEU A 166 3.92 22.66 -1.51
CA LEU A 166 3.21 22.07 -2.64
C LEU A 166 3.89 22.39 -3.97
N ARG A 167 4.39 21.36 -4.67
CA ARG A 167 4.81 21.47 -6.08
C ARG A 167 3.64 21.03 -6.96
N LEU A 168 2.94 21.98 -7.59
CA LEU A 168 1.84 21.66 -8.50
C LEU A 168 2.32 20.81 -9.69
N GLY A 169 1.46 19.92 -10.17
CA GLY A 169 1.67 19.21 -11.44
C GLY A 169 1.54 20.13 -12.66
N GLN A 170 1.99 19.65 -13.83
CA GLN A 170 1.76 20.33 -15.11
C GLN A 170 0.25 20.46 -15.39
N GLN A 171 -0.50 19.39 -15.11
CA GLN A 171 -1.95 19.46 -14.95
C GLN A 171 -2.25 19.73 -13.46
N ALA A 172 -2.76 20.91 -13.15
CA ALA A 172 -2.95 21.37 -11.77
C ALA A 172 -4.18 20.77 -11.04
N GLN A 173 -5.16 20.22 -11.77
CA GLN A 173 -6.38 19.64 -11.20
C GLN A 173 -6.83 18.36 -11.93
N ASP A 174 -7.47 17.43 -11.21
CA ASP A 174 -8.18 16.29 -11.80
C ASP A 174 -9.65 16.59 -12.13
N HIS A 175 -10.35 15.64 -12.76
CA HIS A 175 -11.76 15.78 -13.13
C HIS A 175 -12.74 15.75 -11.95
N TYR A 176 -12.25 15.61 -10.71
CA TYR A 176 -13.01 15.82 -9.48
C TYR A 176 -12.73 17.18 -8.83
N GLY A 177 -11.94 18.05 -9.47
CA GLY A 177 -11.53 19.35 -8.92
C GLY A 177 -10.51 19.24 -7.77
N ARG A 178 -9.85 18.08 -7.58
CA ARG A 178 -8.75 17.97 -6.62
C ARG A 178 -7.49 18.58 -7.21
N THR A 179 -6.79 19.39 -6.43
CA THR A 179 -5.48 19.93 -6.78
C THR A 179 -4.47 18.77 -6.88
N LEU A 180 -3.72 18.70 -7.97
CA LEU A 180 -2.66 17.72 -8.18
C LEU A 180 -1.31 18.35 -7.82
N ALA A 181 -0.64 17.82 -6.80
CA ALA A 181 0.67 18.30 -6.36
C ALA A 181 1.56 17.16 -5.84
N ASN A 182 2.87 17.34 -5.91
CA ASN A 182 3.82 16.63 -5.05
C ASN A 182 3.96 17.38 -3.73
N VAL A 183 3.96 16.65 -2.61
CA VAL A 183 3.91 17.24 -1.26
C VAL A 183 5.23 17.05 -0.53
N TYR A 184 5.69 18.10 0.16
CA TYR A 184 6.94 18.11 0.90
C TYR A 184 6.73 18.60 2.35
N ALA A 185 7.40 17.95 3.29
CA ALA A 185 7.50 18.43 4.67
C ALA A 185 8.42 19.65 4.79
N ARG A 186 8.35 20.35 5.93
CA ARG A 186 9.14 21.55 6.27
C ARG A 186 10.66 21.34 6.16
N ASN A 187 11.14 20.10 6.34
CA ASN A 187 12.54 19.71 6.19
C ASN A 187 12.95 19.37 4.74
N GLY A 188 12.07 19.59 3.76
CA GLY A 188 12.32 19.30 2.34
C GLY A 188 12.13 17.83 1.94
N ALA A 189 11.73 16.94 2.85
CA ALA A 189 11.46 15.54 2.52
C ALA A 189 10.10 15.38 1.80
N ASN A 190 10.12 14.77 0.62
CA ASN A 190 8.91 14.42 -0.13
C ASN A 190 8.06 13.37 0.62
N LEU A 191 6.75 13.57 0.69
CA LEU A 191 5.85 12.68 1.45
C LEU A 191 5.52 11.41 0.66
N GLU A 192 5.29 11.52 -0.65
CA GLU A 192 4.96 10.36 -1.49
C GLU A 192 6.10 9.33 -1.52
N ALA A 193 7.35 9.78 -1.66
CA ALA A 193 8.52 8.89 -1.64
C ALA A 193 8.75 8.23 -0.26
N GLN A 194 8.40 8.89 0.86
CA GLN A 194 8.42 8.24 2.18
C GLN A 194 7.34 7.15 2.27
N MET A 195 6.11 7.47 1.86
CA MET A 195 4.99 6.53 1.84
C MET A 195 5.25 5.31 0.94
N LEU A 196 5.87 5.51 -0.23
CA LEU A 196 6.32 4.44 -1.13
C LEU A 196 7.48 3.64 -0.53
N GLY A 197 8.47 4.30 0.09
CA GLY A 197 9.62 3.66 0.72
C GLY A 197 9.28 2.83 1.96
N GLU A 198 8.15 3.11 2.60
CA GLU A 198 7.58 2.34 3.71
C GLU A 198 6.58 1.26 3.24
N GLY A 199 6.29 1.19 1.94
CA GLY A 199 5.37 0.21 1.35
C GLY A 199 3.90 0.48 1.67
N LEU A 200 3.50 1.73 1.90
CA LEU A 200 2.13 2.12 2.27
C LEU A 200 1.23 2.46 1.06
N GLY A 201 1.75 2.26 -0.15
CA GLY A 201 1.01 2.33 -1.40
C GLY A 201 1.88 1.96 -2.60
N TYR A 202 1.36 2.23 -3.79
CA TYR A 202 1.94 1.87 -5.09
C TYR A 202 2.28 3.12 -5.92
N LEU A 203 3.38 3.07 -6.67
CA LEU A 203 3.72 4.07 -7.68
C LEU A 203 2.71 4.03 -8.82
N VAL A 204 2.19 5.20 -9.20
CA VAL A 204 1.32 5.43 -10.35
C VAL A 204 1.81 6.63 -11.17
N ALA A 205 2.09 6.43 -12.46
CA ALA A 205 2.72 7.44 -13.31
C ALA A 205 1.73 7.95 -14.38
N VAL A 206 0.87 8.88 -13.99
CA VAL A 206 -0.18 9.47 -14.84
C VAL A 206 0.36 10.73 -15.53
N ALA A 207 0.63 10.63 -16.84
CA ALA A 207 1.02 11.77 -17.66
C ALA A 207 -0.08 12.87 -17.68
N PRO A 208 0.28 14.16 -17.70
CA PRO A 208 1.64 14.73 -17.77
C PRO A 208 2.36 14.83 -16.41
N ASN A 209 1.73 14.42 -15.32
CA ASN A 209 2.22 14.62 -13.95
C ASN A 209 3.23 13.53 -13.50
N VAL A 210 4.36 13.43 -14.21
CA VAL A 210 5.38 12.38 -14.03
C VAL A 210 6.73 12.88 -13.49
N ALA A 211 6.81 14.15 -13.07
CA ALA A 211 8.07 14.87 -12.78
C ALA A 211 8.89 14.41 -11.54
N LEU A 212 8.48 13.34 -10.85
CA LEU A 212 9.21 12.67 -9.75
C LEU A 212 9.22 11.14 -9.87
N VAL A 213 8.77 10.57 -11.00
CA VAL A 213 8.49 9.13 -11.11
C VAL A 213 9.71 8.25 -10.83
N ASP A 214 10.92 8.64 -11.25
CA ASP A 214 12.12 7.82 -11.04
C ASP A 214 12.53 7.73 -9.56
N CYS A 215 12.52 8.84 -8.82
CA CYS A 215 12.82 8.81 -7.39
C CYS A 215 11.70 8.16 -6.56
N GLN A 216 10.45 8.27 -6.99
CA GLN A 216 9.31 7.55 -6.40
C GLN A 216 9.40 6.03 -6.67
N LYS A 217 9.89 5.64 -7.85
CA LYS A 217 10.19 4.24 -8.22
C LYS A 217 11.31 3.65 -7.37
N ASP A 218 12.40 4.39 -7.15
CA ASP A 218 13.49 3.92 -6.28
C ASP A 218 13.08 3.78 -4.81
N ALA A 219 12.12 4.59 -4.35
CA ALA A 219 11.47 4.41 -3.05
C ALA A 219 10.64 3.10 -3.01
N GLU A 220 9.71 2.92 -3.95
CA GLU A 220 8.91 1.69 -4.01
C GLU A 220 9.78 0.43 -4.15
N LEU A 221 10.83 0.47 -4.98
CA LEU A 221 11.73 -0.67 -5.19
C LEU A 221 12.45 -1.09 -3.91
N LYS A 222 12.76 -0.17 -2.99
CA LYS A 222 13.29 -0.54 -1.66
C LYS A 222 12.22 -1.20 -0.79
N ALA A 223 11.00 -0.68 -0.77
CA ALA A 223 9.88 -1.30 -0.04
C ALA A 223 9.52 -2.69 -0.56
N ARG A 224 9.47 -2.87 -1.89
CA ARG A 224 9.22 -4.15 -2.55
C ARG A 224 10.31 -5.18 -2.24
N LYS A 225 11.59 -4.79 -2.32
CA LYS A 225 12.73 -5.66 -1.98
C LYS A 225 12.78 -6.05 -0.50
N ALA A 226 12.32 -5.17 0.39
CA ALA A 226 12.27 -5.42 1.83
C ALA A 226 10.92 -6.00 2.32
N GLY A 227 9.98 -6.31 1.41
CA GLY A 227 8.67 -6.89 1.76
C GLY A 227 7.82 -6.00 2.68
N LEU A 228 7.88 -4.67 2.53
CA LEU A 228 7.22 -3.72 3.43
C LEU A 228 5.76 -3.45 3.05
N GLY A 229 4.91 -3.28 4.07
CA GLY A 229 3.49 -2.92 3.92
C GLY A 229 2.75 -3.80 2.91
N VAL A 230 2.24 -3.18 1.83
CA VAL A 230 1.51 -3.84 0.73
C VAL A 230 2.33 -4.89 -0.02
N TRP A 231 3.65 -4.90 0.13
CA TRP A 231 4.57 -5.86 -0.50
C TRP A 231 4.90 -7.09 0.37
N ARG A 232 4.33 -7.21 1.57
CA ARG A 232 4.52 -8.40 2.45
C ARG A 232 4.07 -9.71 1.80
N ASN A 233 3.00 -9.63 1.01
CA ASN A 233 2.57 -10.65 0.07
C ASN A 233 2.64 -10.01 -1.33
N SER A 234 2.80 -10.79 -2.39
CA SER A 234 2.77 -10.22 -3.75
C SER A 234 1.38 -9.65 -4.06
N PRO A 235 1.25 -8.35 -4.40
CA PRO A 235 0.01 -7.76 -4.89
C PRO A 235 -0.22 -8.03 -6.39
N VAL A 236 0.75 -8.68 -7.06
CA VAL A 236 0.73 -8.94 -8.51
C VAL A 236 -0.08 -10.20 -8.79
N GLN A 237 -1.22 -10.05 -9.48
CA GLN A 237 -2.11 -11.17 -9.85
C GLN A 237 -1.99 -11.55 -11.35
N PRO A 238 -2.25 -12.80 -11.75
CA PRO A 238 -2.36 -13.15 -13.16
C PRO A 238 -3.47 -12.36 -13.86
N ALA A 239 -3.22 -11.81 -15.05
CA ALA A 239 -4.22 -11.00 -15.78
C ALA A 239 -5.54 -11.75 -16.08
N GLY A 240 -5.50 -13.08 -16.17
CA GLY A 240 -6.70 -13.92 -16.32
C GLY A 240 -7.61 -13.98 -15.09
N GLN A 241 -7.18 -13.48 -13.92
CA GLN A 241 -8.01 -13.38 -12.70
C GLN A 241 -8.77 -12.05 -12.60
N ILE A 242 -8.63 -11.14 -13.57
CA ILE A 242 -9.32 -9.85 -13.57
C ILE A 242 -10.80 -10.04 -13.94
N ASP A 243 -11.66 -9.83 -12.95
CA ASP A 243 -13.13 -9.97 -13.02
C ASP A 243 -13.88 -8.63 -12.84
N LYS A 244 -13.17 -7.57 -12.42
CA LYS A 244 -13.71 -6.24 -12.11
C LYS A 244 -12.74 -5.13 -12.53
N GLY A 245 -13.29 -3.94 -12.74
CA GLY A 245 -12.52 -2.72 -12.90
C GLY A 245 -12.00 -2.17 -11.56
N GLY A 246 -10.95 -1.36 -11.60
CA GLY A 246 -10.25 -0.83 -10.42
C GLY A 246 -8.74 -0.75 -10.64
N PHE A 247 -7.98 -0.30 -9.63
CA PHE A 247 -6.53 -0.35 -9.70
C PHE A 247 -6.03 -1.80 -9.54
N ALA A 248 -5.06 -2.21 -10.37
CA ALA A 248 -4.47 -3.54 -10.30
C ALA A 248 -2.98 -3.52 -10.67
N LEU A 249 -2.21 -4.41 -10.04
CA LEU A 249 -0.91 -4.86 -10.52
C LEU A 249 -1.11 -6.25 -11.12
N ILE A 250 -0.71 -6.45 -12.38
CA ILE A 250 -0.90 -7.71 -13.09
C ILE A 250 0.41 -8.28 -13.62
N SER A 251 0.45 -9.59 -13.82
CA SER A 251 1.46 -10.24 -14.67
C SER A 251 0.77 -11.11 -15.73
N ALA A 252 1.35 -11.12 -16.93
CA ALA A 252 0.86 -11.89 -18.07
C ALA A 252 1.98 -12.12 -19.09
N GLN A 253 1.78 -13.10 -19.97
CA GLN A 253 2.56 -13.21 -21.21
C GLN A 253 1.89 -12.36 -22.29
N VAL A 254 2.69 -11.57 -23.02
CA VAL A 254 2.23 -10.81 -24.18
C VAL A 254 2.02 -11.75 -25.36
N ARG A 255 0.81 -11.73 -25.93
CA ARG A 255 0.42 -12.45 -27.14
C ARG A 255 0.88 -11.70 -28.40
N ASP A 256 0.60 -10.40 -28.45
CA ASP A 256 0.79 -9.58 -29.66
C ASP A 256 0.94 -8.09 -29.31
N VAL A 257 1.54 -7.30 -30.20
CA VAL A 257 1.78 -5.86 -30.02
C VAL A 257 1.34 -5.13 -31.29
N GLN A 258 0.12 -4.58 -31.27
CA GLN A 258 -0.51 -3.97 -32.43
C GLN A 258 -0.46 -2.45 -32.39
N ARG A 259 -0.13 -1.82 -33.52
CA ARG A 259 -0.10 -0.35 -33.68
C ARG A 259 -1.18 0.10 -34.67
N ASN A 260 -2.07 0.98 -34.24
CA ASN A 260 -3.14 1.53 -35.07
C ASN A 260 -3.44 3.00 -34.71
N ARG A 261 -4.44 3.63 -35.36
CA ARG A 261 -4.84 5.03 -35.09
C ARG A 261 -5.25 5.28 -33.64
N GLY A 262 -5.67 4.25 -32.92
CA GLY A 262 -6.02 4.30 -31.49
C GLY A 262 -4.84 4.16 -30.54
N GLY A 263 -3.61 3.98 -31.02
CA GLY A 263 -2.38 3.87 -30.22
C GLY A 263 -1.65 2.54 -30.41
N ILE A 264 -0.86 2.15 -29.41
CA ILE A 264 -0.33 0.78 -29.29
C ILE A 264 -1.22 -0.02 -28.33
N TRP A 265 -1.55 -1.24 -28.74
CA TRP A 265 -2.33 -2.22 -28.00
C TRP A 265 -1.45 -3.45 -27.75
N ILE A 266 -1.19 -3.74 -26.47
CA ILE A 266 -0.39 -4.90 -26.05
C ILE A 266 -1.40 -5.96 -25.61
N GLU A 267 -1.66 -6.89 -26.50
CA GLU A 267 -2.59 -8.00 -26.30
C GLU A 267 -1.95 -9.04 -25.38
N LEU A 268 -2.63 -9.38 -24.28
CA LEU A 268 -2.13 -10.34 -23.31
C LEU A 268 -2.84 -11.70 -23.48
N GLN A 269 -2.29 -12.74 -22.87
CA GLN A 269 -3.07 -13.96 -22.63
C GLN A 269 -4.17 -13.69 -21.59
N GLY A 270 -5.42 -14.01 -21.95
CA GLY A 270 -6.60 -13.80 -21.12
C GLY A 270 -7.56 -12.78 -21.72
N SER A 271 -8.19 -11.98 -20.86
CA SER A 271 -9.30 -11.07 -21.20
C SER A 271 -8.94 -9.58 -21.05
N LEU A 272 -7.65 -9.27 -20.85
CA LEU A 272 -7.10 -7.92 -20.60
C LEU A 272 -6.14 -7.50 -21.73
N VAL A 273 -6.29 -6.28 -22.24
CA VAL A 273 -5.34 -5.61 -23.14
C VAL A 273 -4.74 -4.36 -22.48
N LEU A 274 -3.48 -4.06 -22.73
CA LEU A 274 -2.88 -2.78 -22.33
C LEU A 274 -2.96 -1.78 -23.50
N ARG A 275 -3.27 -0.51 -23.24
CA ARG A 275 -3.31 0.53 -24.28
C ARG A 275 -2.40 1.71 -23.95
N ILE A 276 -1.48 2.04 -24.86
CA ILE A 276 -0.72 3.29 -24.86
C ILE A 276 -1.36 4.20 -25.91
N ALA A 277 -1.83 5.38 -25.51
CA ALA A 277 -2.53 6.31 -26.39
C ALA A 277 -1.57 7.04 -27.36
N PRO A 278 -2.01 7.44 -28.57
CA PRO A 278 -1.15 8.07 -29.60
C PRO A 278 -0.31 9.25 -29.07
N GLU A 279 -0.94 10.13 -28.29
CA GLU A 279 -0.37 11.32 -27.68
C GLU A 279 0.70 11.04 -26.62
N LEU A 280 0.83 9.79 -26.16
CA LEU A 280 1.83 9.35 -25.19
C LEU A 280 2.97 8.54 -25.83
N LEU A 281 2.86 8.14 -27.10
CA LEU A 281 3.85 7.27 -27.76
C LEU A 281 5.27 7.84 -27.77
N ALA A 282 5.43 9.17 -27.79
CA ALA A 282 6.73 9.83 -27.71
C ALA A 282 7.49 9.60 -26.39
N GLN A 283 6.83 9.06 -25.37
CA GLN A 283 7.44 8.71 -24.08
C GLN A 283 7.97 7.26 -24.05
N PHE A 284 7.73 6.45 -25.08
CA PHE A 284 8.07 5.02 -25.10
C PHE A 284 9.01 4.68 -26.26
N ASP A 285 10.02 3.84 -25.98
CA ASP A 285 10.82 3.20 -27.02
C ASP A 285 9.94 2.18 -27.78
N SER A 286 9.73 2.42 -29.08
CA SER A 286 8.91 1.54 -29.92
C SER A 286 9.55 0.17 -30.13
N ALA A 287 10.88 0.09 -30.26
CA ALA A 287 11.59 -1.18 -30.39
C ALA A 287 11.57 -1.97 -29.08
N GLN A 288 11.63 -1.28 -27.92
CA GLN A 288 11.41 -1.92 -26.63
C GLN A 288 9.99 -2.51 -26.52
N LEU A 289 8.96 -1.78 -26.94
CA LEU A 289 7.56 -2.25 -26.93
C LEU A 289 7.34 -3.44 -27.87
N GLU A 290 7.86 -3.38 -29.09
CA GLU A 290 7.81 -4.49 -30.06
C GLU A 290 8.53 -5.73 -29.51
N SER A 291 9.66 -5.55 -28.82
CA SER A 291 10.39 -6.64 -28.15
C SER A 291 9.64 -7.32 -26.99
N LEU A 292 8.44 -6.85 -26.61
CA LEU A 292 7.63 -7.47 -25.55
C LEU A 292 6.89 -8.73 -26.02
N GLN A 293 6.69 -8.94 -27.32
CA GLN A 293 5.91 -10.07 -27.82
C GLN A 293 6.48 -11.42 -27.35
N GLY A 294 5.60 -12.31 -26.86
CA GLY A 294 5.98 -13.60 -26.28
C GLY A 294 6.62 -13.53 -24.88
N ARG A 295 6.89 -12.35 -24.33
CA ARG A 295 7.54 -12.20 -23.02
C ARG A 295 6.53 -12.11 -21.89
N GLN A 296 6.93 -12.57 -20.70
CA GLN A 296 6.24 -12.23 -19.46
C GLN A 296 6.50 -10.77 -19.10
N ILE A 297 5.47 -10.06 -18.67
CA ILE A 297 5.53 -8.67 -18.17
C ILE A 297 4.89 -8.55 -16.77
N GLU A 298 5.17 -7.45 -16.10
CA GLU A 298 4.33 -6.87 -15.04
C GLU A 298 3.81 -5.51 -15.53
N ALA A 299 2.52 -5.22 -15.33
CA ALA A 299 1.92 -3.93 -15.62
C ALA A 299 1.03 -3.45 -14.48
N ARG A 300 0.80 -2.13 -14.39
CA ARG A 300 -0.03 -1.52 -13.35
C ARG A 300 -0.89 -0.39 -13.89
N GLY A 301 -2.05 -0.17 -13.28
CA GLY A 301 -2.95 0.92 -13.65
C GLY A 301 -4.40 0.60 -13.32
N TRP A 302 -5.31 1.41 -13.85
CA TRP A 302 -6.75 1.23 -13.66
C TRP A 302 -7.35 0.40 -14.81
N VAL A 303 -7.85 -0.78 -14.46
CA VAL A 303 -8.64 -1.63 -15.35
C VAL A 303 -10.02 -1.02 -15.56
N VAL A 304 -10.44 -0.89 -16.82
CA VAL A 304 -11.78 -0.46 -17.22
C VAL A 304 -12.53 -1.53 -18.02
N ASP A 305 -13.85 -1.60 -17.82
CA ASP A 305 -14.75 -2.53 -18.50
C ASP A 305 -15.18 -1.95 -19.86
N ARG A 306 -14.69 -2.51 -20.98
CA ARG A 306 -15.00 -1.98 -22.32
C ARG A 306 -16.42 -2.32 -22.78
N SER A 307 -16.97 -3.47 -22.39
CA SER A 307 -18.28 -3.92 -22.88
C SER A 307 -19.43 -2.95 -22.53
N ARG A 308 -19.31 -2.24 -21.39
CA ARG A 308 -20.28 -1.22 -20.94
C ARG A 308 -20.39 0.01 -21.85
N ARG A 309 -19.46 0.20 -22.80
CA ARG A 309 -19.49 1.31 -23.76
C ARG A 309 -20.04 0.91 -25.14
N GLY A 310 -20.43 -0.36 -25.31
CA GLY A 310 -20.80 -0.93 -26.61
C GLY A 310 -19.60 -1.17 -27.53
N GLY A 311 -19.83 -1.77 -28.70
CA GLY A 311 -18.83 -1.91 -29.75
C GLY A 311 -17.62 -2.82 -29.43
N LEU A 312 -17.76 -3.78 -28.50
CA LEU A 312 -16.75 -4.83 -28.30
C LEU A 312 -17.02 -5.97 -29.29
N GLU A 313 -16.14 -6.13 -30.28
CA GLU A 313 -16.24 -7.21 -31.27
C GLU A 313 -15.83 -8.57 -30.71
N SER A 314 -16.25 -9.65 -31.38
CA SER A 314 -15.85 -11.01 -31.00
C SER A 314 -14.33 -11.18 -31.06
N GLY A 315 -13.74 -11.73 -30.00
CA GLY A 315 -12.29 -11.91 -29.87
C GLY A 315 -11.51 -10.72 -29.29
N GLN A 316 -12.14 -9.55 -29.11
CA GLN A 316 -11.49 -8.41 -28.44
C GLN A 316 -11.49 -8.56 -26.91
N ALA A 317 -10.39 -8.16 -26.26
CA ALA A 317 -10.28 -8.15 -24.80
C ALA A 317 -11.30 -7.20 -24.14
N ARG A 318 -12.13 -7.74 -23.22
CA ARG A 318 -13.15 -6.99 -22.46
C ARG A 318 -12.53 -5.95 -21.53
N TRP A 319 -11.48 -6.32 -20.82
CA TRP A 319 -10.79 -5.45 -19.88
C TRP A 319 -9.70 -4.68 -20.61
N MET A 320 -9.49 -3.43 -20.24
CA MET A 320 -8.35 -2.66 -20.72
C MET A 320 -7.71 -1.83 -19.61
N MET A 321 -6.38 -1.75 -19.63
CA MET A 321 -5.58 -0.93 -18.71
C MET A 321 -4.80 0.11 -19.52
N PRO A 322 -5.07 1.42 -19.34
CA PRO A 322 -4.28 2.47 -19.94
C PRO A 322 -2.87 2.52 -19.32
N ILE A 323 -1.84 2.51 -20.17
CA ILE A 323 -0.43 2.66 -19.76
C ILE A 323 0.02 4.05 -20.18
N THR A 324 0.09 4.95 -19.19
CA THR A 324 0.32 6.39 -19.40
C THR A 324 1.79 6.82 -19.34
N HIS A 325 2.70 5.94 -18.91
CA HIS A 325 4.13 6.22 -18.78
C HIS A 325 4.91 4.89 -18.71
N PRO A 326 6.16 4.79 -19.22
CA PRO A 326 6.95 3.54 -19.19
C PRO A 326 7.09 2.92 -17.81
N ALA A 327 7.17 3.72 -16.73
CA ALA A 327 7.29 3.21 -15.36
C ALA A 327 6.10 2.34 -14.88
N MET A 328 4.98 2.30 -15.61
CA MET A 328 3.84 1.43 -15.31
C MET A 328 3.88 0.07 -16.04
N LEU A 329 4.92 -0.18 -16.84
CA LEU A 329 5.13 -1.41 -17.61
C LEU A 329 6.57 -1.88 -17.43
N SER A 330 6.75 -3.13 -17.02
CA SER A 330 8.07 -3.67 -16.68
C SER A 330 8.19 -5.15 -17.02
N LEU A 331 9.42 -5.64 -17.08
CA LEU A 331 9.69 -7.07 -17.04
C LEU A 331 9.60 -7.55 -15.57
N PRO A 332 9.16 -8.79 -15.29
CA PRO A 332 9.13 -9.31 -13.93
C PRO A 332 10.51 -9.22 -13.28
N SER A 333 10.52 -8.86 -12.00
CA SER A 333 11.76 -8.93 -11.21
C SER A 333 12.16 -10.39 -11.03
N ARG A 334 13.42 -10.72 -11.36
CA ARG A 334 14.06 -12.00 -11.00
C ARG A 334 14.51 -11.97 -9.54
#